data_AF-A0AAN6K0Q4-F1
#
_entry.id   AF-A0AAN6K0Q4-F1
#
_cell.length_a   1.000
_cell.length_b   1.000
_cell.length_c   1.000
_cell.angle_alpha   90.00
_cell.angle_beta   90.00
_cell.angle_gamma   90.00
#
_symmetry.space_group_name_H-M   'P 1'
#
loop_
_entity.id
_entity.type
_entity.pdbx_description
1 polymer ?
#
loop_
_entity_poly.entity_id
_entity_poly.type
_entity_poly.pdbx_seq_one_letter_code
_entity_poly.pdbx_strand_id
1 'polypeptide(L)'
;MTATTPGRTPASRVPTQAHIEPPAFLAAITALQRTWTELDGESEWQNVRVVEDPYGPPFLRIARRLDATVVGLSSCNGGSDSLEAVFPEDDDDEALERSPSAARPELIVLYDIVYSPSYRVPVLYLTHRSDPSADMHELLTPALYKPQLQSTGPLGALSLTDHPVTGLPAYFVHPCRTAEGMSAVGGTKSVAPVEYLLLWLGLVGPGVGLAVPIALAEALRR
;
A
#
# COMPACT_ATOMS: atom_id res chain seq x y z
N MET A 1 57.01 -37.25 1.75
CA MET A 1 55.59 -37.45 1.37
C MET A 1 54.73 -36.92 2.50
N THR A 2 54.21 -35.71 2.39
CA THR A 2 53.12 -35.20 3.24
C THR A 2 52.27 -34.28 2.39
N ALA A 3 51.00 -34.63 2.28
CA ALA A 3 50.06 -34.15 1.29
C ALA A 3 49.57 -32.73 1.58
N THR A 4 49.52 -31.95 0.50
CA THR A 4 48.77 -30.71 0.32
C THR A 4 47.29 -30.92 0.67
N THR A 5 46.75 -30.07 1.55
CA THR A 5 45.30 -29.79 1.60
C THR A 5 45.10 -28.34 1.16
N PRO A 6 44.40 -28.04 0.06
CA PRO A 6 44.06 -26.67 -0.27
C PRO A 6 42.87 -26.24 0.60
N GLY A 7 43.02 -25.11 1.28
CA GLY A 7 41.97 -24.46 2.04
C GLY A 7 40.77 -24.14 1.15
N ARG A 8 39.60 -24.55 1.62
CA ARG A 8 38.28 -24.18 1.10
C ARG A 8 38.14 -22.66 1.15
N THR A 9 38.15 -22.00 -0.01
CA THR A 9 37.73 -20.61 -0.14
C THR A 9 36.26 -20.50 0.30
N PRO A 10 35.89 -19.56 1.19
CA PRO A 10 34.49 -19.24 1.40
C PRO A 10 33.96 -18.64 0.10
N ALA A 11 32.88 -19.22 -0.43
CA ALA A 11 32.15 -18.67 -1.55
C ALA A 11 31.65 -17.27 -1.15
N SER A 12 32.32 -16.22 -1.63
CA SER A 12 31.78 -14.87 -1.62
C SER A 12 30.54 -14.87 -2.50
N ARG A 13 29.36 -14.86 -1.86
CA ARG A 13 28.06 -14.88 -2.53
C ARG A 13 27.27 -13.66 -2.10
N VAL A 14 27.43 -12.54 -2.80
CA VAL A 14 26.39 -11.50 -2.94
C VAL A 14 26.71 -10.68 -4.21
N PRO A 15 25.70 -10.24 -4.98
CA PRO A 15 24.66 -9.35 -4.45
C PRO A 15 23.24 -9.90 -4.60
N THR A 16 22.56 -9.97 -3.46
CA THR A 16 21.10 -9.90 -3.32
C THR A 16 20.69 -8.48 -3.73
N GLN A 17 19.82 -8.30 -4.71
CA GLN A 17 19.43 -6.94 -5.10
C GLN A 17 18.42 -6.37 -4.10
N ALA A 18 18.93 -5.70 -3.06
CA ALA A 18 18.15 -5.03 -2.03
C ALA A 18 17.62 -3.65 -2.45
N HIS A 19 18.19 -3.10 -3.53
CA HIS A 19 17.99 -1.73 -3.98
C HIS A 19 17.71 -1.68 -5.48
N ILE A 20 17.07 -0.60 -5.92
CA ILE A 20 16.79 -0.32 -7.33
C ILE A 20 17.31 1.08 -7.68
N GLU A 21 17.95 1.23 -8.83
CA GLU A 21 18.41 2.55 -9.31
C GLU A 21 17.26 3.33 -9.97
N PRO A 22 17.29 4.68 -9.99
CA PRO A 22 16.23 5.48 -10.58
C PRO A 22 15.87 5.12 -12.03
N PRO A 23 16.83 4.87 -12.95
CA PRO A 23 16.48 4.46 -14.32
C PRO A 23 15.81 3.09 -14.38
N ALA A 24 16.23 2.16 -13.52
CA ALA A 24 15.63 0.83 -13.42
C ALA A 24 14.22 0.93 -12.82
N PHE A 25 14.03 1.77 -11.81
CA PHE A 25 12.72 2.05 -11.22
C PHE A 25 11.76 2.63 -12.26
N LEU A 26 12.19 3.63 -13.04
CA LEU A 26 11.38 4.22 -14.11
C LEU A 26 11.00 3.16 -15.16
N ALA A 27 11.95 2.33 -15.58
CA ALA A 27 11.69 1.23 -16.50
C ALA A 27 10.65 0.25 -15.94
N ALA A 28 10.74 -0.07 -14.64
CA ALA A 28 9.82 -0.98 -13.97
C ALA A 28 8.38 -0.44 -13.93
N ILE A 29 8.18 0.81 -13.50
CA ILE A 29 6.84 1.40 -13.42
C ILE A 29 6.22 1.60 -14.81
N THR A 30 7.05 1.93 -15.81
CA THR A 30 6.59 2.11 -17.20
C THR A 30 6.19 0.78 -17.81
N ALA A 31 6.97 -0.28 -17.58
CA ALA A 31 6.62 -1.63 -18.02
C ALA A 31 5.30 -2.10 -17.39
N LEU A 32 5.15 -1.91 -16.07
CA LEU A 32 3.92 -2.25 -15.36
C LEU A 32 2.71 -1.49 -15.93
N GLN A 33 2.81 -0.17 -16.12
CA GLN A 33 1.74 0.64 -16.69
C GLN A 33 1.37 0.20 -18.12
N ARG A 34 2.37 -0.05 -18.98
CA ARG A 34 2.14 -0.52 -20.35
C ARG A 34 1.38 -1.85 -20.33
N THR A 35 1.90 -2.84 -19.61
CA THR A 35 1.27 -4.17 -19.55
C THR A 35 -0.13 -4.09 -18.95
N TRP A 36 -0.35 -3.23 -17.95
CA TRP A 36 -1.68 -2.96 -17.43
C TRP A 36 -2.65 -2.43 -18.49
N THR A 37 -2.18 -1.52 -19.35
CA THR A 37 -3.02 -0.89 -20.40
C THR A 37 -3.40 -1.88 -21.50
N GLU A 38 -2.58 -2.91 -21.72
CA GLU A 38 -2.83 -3.98 -22.69
C GLU A 38 -3.73 -5.10 -22.16
N LEU A 39 -3.98 -5.12 -20.84
CA LEU A 39 -4.82 -6.13 -20.21
C LEU A 39 -6.29 -5.70 -20.22
N ASP A 40 -7.12 -6.48 -20.89
CA ASP A 40 -8.57 -6.42 -20.73
C ASP A 40 -8.98 -7.37 -19.59
N GLY A 41 -9.50 -6.82 -18.49
CA GLY A 41 -9.99 -7.62 -17.37
C GLY A 41 -10.65 -6.81 -16.27
N GLU A 42 -11.55 -7.46 -15.53
CA GLU A 42 -12.14 -6.90 -14.31
C GLU A 42 -11.09 -6.94 -13.19
N SER A 43 -10.77 -5.77 -12.64
CA SER A 43 -9.85 -5.64 -11.52
C SER A 43 -10.17 -4.39 -10.72
N GLU A 44 -9.80 -4.41 -9.45
CA GLU A 44 -9.99 -3.28 -8.53
C GLU A 44 -9.08 -2.09 -8.85
N TRP A 45 -7.96 -2.32 -9.55
CA TRP A 45 -7.05 -1.27 -9.96
C TRP A 45 -7.66 -0.43 -11.08
N GLN A 46 -7.56 0.88 -10.93
CA GLN A 46 -8.11 1.87 -11.85
C GLN A 46 -7.09 2.98 -12.05
N ASN A 47 -7.16 3.65 -13.20
CA ASN A 47 -6.33 4.83 -13.49
C ASN A 47 -4.83 4.62 -13.21
N VAL A 48 -4.31 3.43 -13.54
CA VAL A 48 -2.89 3.11 -13.38
C VAL A 48 -2.10 3.94 -14.37
N ARG A 49 -1.27 4.86 -13.88
CA ARG A 49 -0.53 5.79 -14.72
C ARG A 49 0.78 6.20 -14.09
N VAL A 50 1.79 6.44 -14.93
CA VAL A 50 3.00 7.14 -14.50
C VAL A 50 2.69 8.64 -14.42
N VAL A 51 3.14 9.27 -13.34
CA VAL A 51 2.96 10.69 -13.04
C VAL A 51 4.33 11.33 -12.91
N GLU A 52 4.53 12.45 -13.60
CA GLU A 52 5.75 13.25 -13.50
C GLU A 52 5.88 13.88 -12.11
N ASP A 53 7.08 13.79 -11.53
CA ASP A 53 7.45 14.48 -10.30
C ASP A 53 8.38 15.66 -10.63
N PRO A 54 8.01 16.91 -10.34
CA PRO A 54 8.88 18.06 -10.59
C PRO A 54 10.16 18.05 -9.73
N TYR A 55 10.20 17.30 -8.63
CA TYR A 55 11.32 17.28 -7.68
C TYR A 55 12.14 15.98 -7.74
N GLY A 56 11.74 15.01 -8.56
CA GLY A 56 12.27 13.65 -8.50
C GLY A 56 12.00 12.82 -9.75
N PRO A 57 12.30 11.51 -9.73
CA PRO A 57 11.91 10.61 -10.81
C PRO A 57 10.38 10.46 -10.85
N PRO A 58 9.79 10.20 -12.03
CA PRO A 58 8.36 9.89 -12.14
C PRO A 58 7.96 8.72 -11.26
N PHE A 59 6.71 8.71 -10.81
CA PHE A 59 6.15 7.71 -9.90
C PHE A 59 4.90 7.05 -10.49
N LEU A 60 4.52 5.88 -9.97
CA LEU A 60 3.32 5.19 -10.42
C LEU A 60 2.16 5.50 -9.48
N ARG A 61 1.02 5.94 -10.04
CA ARG A 61 -0.24 6.12 -9.32
C ARG A 61 -1.23 5.04 -9.72
N ILE A 62 -1.89 4.45 -8.72
CA ILE A 62 -2.98 3.48 -8.87
C ILE A 62 -4.18 3.99 -8.06
N ALA A 63 -5.33 4.13 -8.68
CA ALA A 63 -6.59 4.36 -7.97
C ALA A 63 -7.26 3.01 -7.69
N ARG A 64 -7.88 2.86 -6.52
CA ARG A 64 -8.65 1.67 -6.15
C ARG A 64 -9.94 2.12 -5.48
N ARG A 65 -11.06 1.54 -5.90
CA ARG A 65 -12.35 1.72 -5.23
C ARG A 65 -12.42 0.79 -4.02
N LEU A 66 -12.82 1.33 -2.88
CA LEU A 66 -13.13 0.52 -1.69
C LEU A 66 -14.65 0.47 -1.53
N ASP A 67 -15.19 -0.74 -1.53
CA ASP A 67 -16.59 -0.96 -1.24
C ASP A 67 -16.88 -0.70 0.26
N ALA A 68 -17.91 0.10 0.52
CA ALA A 68 -18.34 0.51 1.85
C ALA A 68 -18.85 -0.66 2.73
N THR A 69 -18.87 -1.90 2.25
CA THR A 69 -19.10 -3.13 3.03
C THR A 69 -17.83 -3.64 3.72
N VAL A 70 -16.64 -3.35 3.19
CA VAL A 70 -15.34 -3.60 3.85
C VAL A 70 -15.06 -2.52 4.90
N VAL A 71 -15.57 -1.32 4.65
CA VAL A 71 -15.64 -0.22 5.61
C VAL A 71 -16.72 -0.56 6.63
N GLY A 72 -16.38 -1.38 7.62
CA GLY A 72 -17.21 -1.56 8.80
C GLY A 72 -17.34 -0.22 9.53
N LEU A 73 -18.18 0.69 9.03
CA LEU A 73 -18.84 1.75 9.77
C LEU A 73 -19.77 1.09 10.77
N SER A 74 -19.16 0.36 11.71
CA SER A 74 -19.77 0.06 12.98
C SER A 74 -19.96 1.42 13.61
N SER A 75 -21.20 1.88 13.72
CA SER A 75 -21.56 2.93 14.67
C SER A 75 -20.91 2.59 15.99
N CYS A 76 -19.81 3.26 16.32
CA CYS A 76 -19.28 3.26 17.67
C CYS A 76 -20.22 4.14 18.48
N ASN A 77 -21.32 3.55 18.93
CA ASN A 77 -22.04 4.07 20.07
C ASN A 77 -21.08 3.88 21.26
N GLY A 78 -20.26 4.90 21.50
CA GLY A 78 -19.30 4.95 22.60
C GLY A 78 -20.05 5.03 23.92
N GLY A 79 -20.49 3.87 24.42
CA GLY A 79 -20.86 3.70 25.82
C GLY A 79 -19.58 3.61 26.65
N SER A 80 -19.08 4.76 27.13
CA SER A 80 -18.21 4.78 28.30
C SER A 80 -19.06 5.16 29.51
N ASP A 81 -19.27 4.16 30.34
CA ASP A 81 -19.76 4.19 31.71
C ASP A 81 -19.10 5.30 32.55
N SER A 82 -19.91 6.20 33.13
CA SER A 82 -19.75 6.74 34.50
C SER A 82 -20.78 7.85 34.83
N LEU A 83 -21.57 7.57 35.86
CA LEU A 83 -22.35 8.44 36.77
C LEU A 83 -23.87 8.55 36.56
N GLU A 84 -24.57 8.03 37.57
CA GLU A 84 -26.01 7.99 37.86
C GLU A 84 -26.72 9.35 37.76
N ALA A 85 -27.86 9.37 37.05
CA ALA A 85 -28.95 10.32 37.30
C ALA A 85 -30.29 9.67 36.90
N VAL A 86 -31.12 9.36 37.90
CA VAL A 86 -32.50 8.89 37.76
C VAL A 86 -33.38 10.05 37.27
N PHE A 87 -34.02 9.90 36.11
CA PHE A 87 -35.21 10.69 35.73
C PHE A 87 -36.20 9.81 34.96
N PRO A 88 -37.52 10.02 35.18
CA PRO A 88 -38.57 9.07 34.80
C PRO A 88 -38.90 9.08 33.30
N GLU A 89 -39.52 7.98 32.92
CA GLU A 89 -40.02 7.56 31.62
C GLU A 89 -41.03 8.57 31.07
N ASP A 90 -40.68 9.26 29.98
CA ASP A 90 -41.64 9.87 29.06
C ASP A 90 -41.45 9.22 27.69
N ASP A 91 -42.57 8.69 27.20
CA ASP A 91 -42.78 7.95 25.96
C ASP A 91 -42.63 8.93 24.77
N ASP A 92 -41.54 8.83 24.01
CA ASP A 92 -41.37 9.54 22.74
C ASP A 92 -40.84 8.58 21.67
N ASP A 93 -41.78 7.91 21.01
CA ASP A 93 -41.61 7.13 19.78
C ASP A 93 -41.23 8.05 18.60
N GLU A 94 -40.08 8.71 18.67
CA GLU A 94 -39.42 9.28 17.49
C GLU A 94 -38.55 8.17 16.86
N ALA A 95 -39.23 7.22 16.22
CA ALA A 95 -38.60 6.28 15.32
C ALA A 95 -37.96 7.06 14.16
N LEU A 96 -36.67 7.37 14.28
CA LEU A 96 -35.86 7.88 13.17
C LEU A 96 -35.95 6.88 12.02
N GLU A 97 -36.85 7.16 11.08
CA GLU A 97 -36.99 6.43 9.84
C GLU A 97 -35.60 6.40 9.19
N ARG A 98 -34.95 5.24 9.23
CA ARG A 98 -33.74 4.99 8.43
C ARG A 98 -34.18 5.13 6.98
N SER A 99 -34.01 6.34 6.46
CA SER A 99 -34.15 6.63 5.04
C SER A 99 -33.26 5.62 4.29
N PRO A 100 -33.83 4.73 3.47
CA PRO A 100 -33.03 3.91 2.59
C PRO A 100 -32.51 4.84 1.49
N SER A 101 -31.21 4.78 1.19
CA SER A 101 -30.55 5.50 0.10
C SER A 101 -30.04 6.92 0.37
N ALA A 102 -29.12 7.08 1.32
CA ALA A 102 -27.95 7.91 1.02
C ALA A 102 -26.99 7.04 0.20
N ALA A 103 -26.75 7.40 -1.06
CA ALA A 103 -25.73 6.74 -1.88
C ALA A 103 -24.43 6.69 -1.07
N ARG A 104 -23.96 5.48 -0.75
CA ARG A 104 -22.72 5.34 0.03
C ARG A 104 -21.61 6.02 -0.76
N PRO A 105 -20.87 6.98 -0.19
CA PRO A 105 -19.82 7.66 -0.92
C PRO A 105 -18.80 6.61 -1.36
N GLU A 106 -18.58 6.53 -2.67
CA GLU A 106 -17.58 5.64 -3.26
C GLU A 106 -16.19 6.14 -2.83
N LEU A 107 -15.55 5.42 -1.90
CA LEU A 107 -14.24 5.79 -1.41
C LEU A 107 -13.18 5.36 -2.43
N ILE A 108 -12.51 6.34 -3.05
CA ILE A 108 -11.37 6.08 -3.93
C ILE A 108 -10.08 6.34 -3.16
N VAL A 109 -9.29 5.28 -2.98
CA VAL A 109 -7.93 5.36 -2.42
C VAL A 109 -6.94 5.45 -3.58
N LEU A 110 -5.99 6.36 -3.48
CA LEU A 110 -4.87 6.51 -4.40
C LEU A 110 -3.62 5.95 -3.75
N TYR A 111 -2.95 5.06 -4.46
CA TYR A 111 -1.69 4.45 -4.10
C TYR A 111 -0.60 5.03 -5.00
N ASP A 112 0.36 5.72 -4.39
CA ASP A 112 1.49 6.35 -5.06
C ASP A 112 2.78 5.61 -4.70
N ILE A 113 3.38 4.99 -5.69
CA ILE A 113 4.65 4.26 -5.56
C ILE A 113 5.76 5.20 -5.98
N VAL A 114 6.39 5.82 -4.99
CA VAL A 114 7.40 6.86 -5.16
C VAL A 114 8.78 6.30 -4.84
N TYR A 115 9.81 6.68 -5.61
CA TYR A 115 11.18 6.29 -5.32
C TYR A 115 11.74 7.09 -4.14
N SER A 116 12.38 6.41 -3.18
CA SER A 116 13.16 7.09 -2.13
C SER A 116 14.65 7.14 -2.48
N PRO A 117 15.25 8.33 -2.69
CA PRO A 117 16.69 8.45 -2.91
C PRO A 117 17.53 8.01 -1.71
N SER A 118 17.02 8.19 -0.48
CA SER A 118 17.75 7.88 0.75
C SER A 118 17.83 6.37 1.00
N TYR A 119 16.75 5.63 0.75
CA TYR A 119 16.69 4.18 0.96
C TYR A 119 16.98 3.37 -0.30
N ARG A 120 16.97 4.00 -1.48
CA ARG A 120 17.15 3.38 -2.80
C ARG A 120 16.15 2.25 -3.06
N VAL A 121 14.91 2.43 -2.60
CA VAL A 121 13.80 1.50 -2.74
C VAL A 121 12.51 2.28 -3.03
N PRO A 122 11.46 1.63 -3.59
CA PRO A 122 10.15 2.23 -3.69
C PRO A 122 9.48 2.37 -2.31
N VAL A 123 8.65 3.40 -2.19
CA VAL A 123 7.87 3.75 -1.00
C VAL A 123 6.43 3.94 -1.42
N LEU A 124 5.51 3.38 -0.64
CA LEU A 124 4.09 3.43 -0.92
C LEU A 124 3.42 4.52 -0.08
N TYR A 125 2.79 5.48 -0.74
CA TYR A 125 1.96 6.51 -0.14
C TYR A 125 0.49 6.26 -0.48
N LEU A 126 -0.39 6.53 0.46
CA LEU A 126 -1.83 6.37 0.34
C LEU A 126 -2.49 7.71 0.64
N THR A 127 -3.26 8.17 -0.33
CA THR A 127 -4.18 9.32 -0.17
C THR A 127 -5.57 8.87 -0.55
N HIS A 128 -6.59 9.68 -0.26
CA HIS A 128 -7.95 9.37 -0.64
C HIS A 128 -8.58 10.57 -1.32
N ARG A 129 -9.47 10.32 -2.28
CA ARG A 129 -10.30 11.37 -2.89
C ARG A 129 -11.69 11.28 -2.27
N SER A 130 -11.86 11.81 -1.07
CA SER A 130 -13.19 12.16 -0.57
C SER A 130 -13.42 13.66 -0.70
N ASP A 131 -14.69 14.06 -0.54
CA ASP A 131 -15.07 15.44 -0.31
C ASP A 131 -14.18 16.04 0.82
N PRO A 132 -13.62 17.25 0.66
CA PRO A 132 -12.76 17.89 1.66
C PRO A 132 -13.40 18.10 3.04
N SER A 133 -14.72 17.90 3.15
CA SER A 133 -15.45 17.88 4.43
C SER A 133 -15.32 16.57 5.22
N ALA A 134 -14.83 15.48 4.61
CA ALA A 134 -14.63 14.20 5.28
C ALA A 134 -13.25 14.15 5.96
N ASP A 135 -13.24 13.96 7.27
CA ASP A 135 -12.00 13.85 8.04
C ASP A 135 -11.21 12.60 7.60
N MET A 136 -9.96 12.80 7.19
CA MET A 136 -9.04 11.74 6.72
C MET A 136 -8.89 10.61 7.75
N HIS A 137 -9.02 10.97 9.04
CA HIS A 137 -8.94 10.02 10.13
C HIS A 137 -10.19 9.15 10.22
N GLU A 138 -11.41 9.69 10.14
CA GLU A 138 -12.63 8.88 10.31
C GLU A 138 -12.88 7.91 9.13
N LEU A 139 -12.52 8.29 7.91
CA LEU A 139 -12.87 7.50 6.73
C LEU A 139 -11.94 6.30 6.50
N LEU A 140 -10.67 6.41 6.90
CA LEU A 140 -9.65 5.39 6.67
C LEU A 140 -9.42 4.49 7.91
N THR A 141 -9.73 4.98 9.12
CA THR A 141 -9.53 4.26 10.40
C THR A 141 -10.35 2.96 10.56
N PRO A 142 -11.54 2.80 9.93
CA PRO A 142 -12.22 1.50 9.93
C PRO A 142 -11.87 0.62 8.74
N ALA A 143 -11.66 1.21 7.55
CA ALA A 143 -11.58 0.51 6.27
C ALA A 143 -10.23 -0.18 6.00
N LEU A 144 -9.13 0.51 6.34
CA LEU A 144 -7.76 0.04 6.11
C LEU A 144 -7.11 -0.33 7.45
N TYR A 145 -7.37 0.47 8.47
CA TYR A 145 -6.66 0.43 9.74
C TYR A 145 -6.95 -0.79 10.64
N LYS A 146 -8.20 -1.25 10.80
CA LYS A 146 -8.49 -2.30 11.79
C LYS A 146 -7.86 -3.68 11.48
N PRO A 147 -7.91 -4.21 10.25
CA PRO A 147 -7.25 -5.48 9.94
C PRO A 147 -5.72 -5.33 9.81
N GLN A 148 -5.23 -4.17 9.34
CA GLN A 148 -3.80 -3.99 8.98
C GLN A 148 -2.94 -3.55 10.16
N LEU A 149 -3.50 -2.88 11.19
CA LEU A 149 -2.79 -2.57 12.43
C LEU A 149 -2.60 -3.83 13.31
N GLN A 150 -3.46 -4.84 13.19
CA GLN A 150 -3.30 -6.13 13.89
C GLN A 150 -2.25 -7.04 13.25
N SER A 151 -1.88 -6.77 11.99
CA SER A 151 -0.77 -7.43 11.33
C SER A 151 0.52 -6.65 11.59
N THR A 152 1.14 -6.88 12.76
CA THR A 152 2.57 -6.59 12.96
C THR A 152 3.40 -7.58 12.13
N GLY A 153 3.35 -7.44 10.81
CA GLY A 153 4.23 -8.12 9.89
C GLY A 153 5.61 -7.44 9.84
N PRO A 154 6.58 -8.03 9.14
CA PRO A 154 7.97 -7.55 9.12
C PRO A 154 8.19 -6.11 8.61
N LEU A 155 7.20 -5.44 8.00
CA LEU A 155 7.41 -4.22 7.21
C LEU A 155 6.90 -2.90 7.80
N GLY A 156 6.66 -2.88 9.11
CA GLY A 156 6.46 -1.64 9.85
C GLY A 156 5.03 -1.09 9.81
N ALA A 157 4.73 -0.26 10.79
CA ALA A 157 3.43 0.37 10.96
C ALA A 157 3.17 1.41 9.87
N LEU A 158 1.94 1.43 9.34
CA LEU A 158 1.44 2.57 8.58
C LEU A 158 1.63 3.85 9.40
N SER A 159 2.30 4.83 8.82
CA SER A 159 2.61 6.11 9.46
C SER A 159 1.96 7.24 8.67
N LEU A 160 1.74 8.40 9.30
CA LEU A 160 1.21 9.60 8.64
C LEU A 160 2.35 10.58 8.38
N THR A 161 2.40 11.13 7.18
CA THR A 161 3.38 12.15 6.75
C THR A 161 2.78 13.00 5.64
N ASP A 162 3.47 14.05 5.20
CA ASP A 162 3.11 14.75 3.98
C ASP A 162 3.60 13.97 2.74
N HIS A 163 2.74 13.86 1.74
CA HIS A 163 3.09 13.27 0.46
C HIS A 163 4.19 14.09 -0.22
N PRO A 164 5.30 13.49 -0.69
CA PRO A 164 6.49 14.21 -1.14
C PRO A 164 6.23 15.12 -2.35
N VAL A 165 5.29 14.74 -3.23
CA VAL A 165 4.95 15.52 -4.44
C VAL A 165 3.81 16.51 -4.22
N THR A 166 2.69 16.11 -3.60
CA THR A 166 1.51 16.96 -3.46
C THR A 166 1.53 17.84 -2.21
N GLY A 167 2.37 17.52 -1.22
CA GLY A 167 2.41 18.19 0.08
C GLY A 167 1.16 17.97 0.94
N LEU A 168 0.24 17.10 0.51
CA LEU A 168 -0.97 16.78 1.26
C LEU A 168 -0.70 15.65 2.26
N PRO A 169 -1.41 15.59 3.40
CA PRO A 169 -1.26 14.49 4.33
C PRO A 169 -1.58 13.15 3.67
N ALA A 170 -0.72 12.17 3.91
CA ALA A 170 -0.78 10.85 3.32
C ALA A 170 -0.29 9.80 4.32
N TYR A 171 -0.92 8.62 4.27
CA TYR A 171 -0.35 7.48 4.95
C TYR A 171 0.80 6.91 4.12
N PHE A 172 1.81 6.36 4.77
CA PHE A 172 2.92 5.74 4.08
C PHE A 172 3.43 4.51 4.80
N VAL A 173 3.99 3.59 4.01
CA VAL A 173 4.71 2.41 4.53
C VAL A 173 6.19 2.77 4.68
N HIS A 174 6.70 2.74 5.90
CA HIS A 174 8.08 3.15 6.18
C HIS A 174 9.11 2.19 5.55
N PRO A 175 10.08 2.67 4.76
CA PRO A 175 10.95 1.79 3.97
C PRO A 175 12.11 1.13 4.73
N CYS A 176 12.29 1.41 6.03
CA CYS A 176 13.42 0.91 6.83
C CYS A 176 13.71 -0.59 6.68
N ARG A 177 12.65 -1.40 6.60
CA ARG A 177 12.76 -2.87 6.50
C ARG A 177 12.53 -3.40 5.09
N THR A 178 12.29 -2.52 4.13
CA THR A 178 12.05 -2.90 2.73
C THR A 178 13.28 -3.52 2.11
N ALA A 179 14.48 -2.93 2.28
CA ALA A 179 15.70 -3.49 1.71
C ALA A 179 16.04 -4.88 2.29
N GLU A 180 15.81 -5.08 3.59
CA GLU A 180 15.95 -6.37 4.27
C GLU A 180 14.96 -7.40 3.69
N GLY A 181 13.68 -7.04 3.59
CA GLY A 181 12.65 -7.92 3.03
C GLY A 181 12.88 -8.25 1.55
N MET A 182 13.29 -7.27 0.74
CA MET A 182 13.66 -7.48 -0.66
C MET A 182 14.85 -8.41 -0.80
N SER A 183 15.82 -8.32 0.10
CA SER A 183 16.94 -9.25 0.15
C SER A 183 16.48 -10.68 0.45
N ALA A 184 15.54 -10.85 1.37
CA ALA A 184 15.02 -12.17 1.71
C ALA A 184 14.22 -12.81 0.54
N VAL A 185 13.46 -12.00 -0.20
CA VAL A 185 12.56 -12.49 -1.27
C VAL A 185 13.27 -12.63 -2.63
N GLY A 186 14.24 -11.77 -2.95
CA GLY A 186 14.92 -11.76 -4.26
C GLY A 186 15.86 -12.94 -4.50
N GLY A 187 16.24 -13.70 -3.47
CA GLY A 187 17.17 -14.82 -3.59
C GLY A 187 18.55 -14.39 -4.12
N THR A 188 19.29 -15.31 -4.76
CA THR A 188 20.67 -15.06 -5.21
C THR A 188 20.80 -14.59 -6.66
N LYS A 189 19.71 -14.19 -7.32
CA LYS A 189 19.70 -13.84 -8.74
C LYS A 189 19.42 -12.34 -8.92
N SER A 190 20.11 -11.73 -9.87
CA SER A 190 19.70 -10.43 -10.39
C SER A 190 18.35 -10.62 -11.08
N VAL A 191 17.36 -9.81 -10.70
CA VAL A 191 16.00 -9.83 -11.27
C VAL A 191 15.84 -8.67 -12.25
N ALA A 192 14.91 -8.79 -13.19
CA ALA A 192 14.56 -7.67 -14.05
C ALA A 192 13.94 -6.53 -13.21
N PRO A 193 14.04 -5.25 -13.63
CA PRO A 193 13.50 -4.14 -12.85
C PRO A 193 12.01 -4.27 -12.54
N VAL A 194 11.21 -4.76 -13.50
CA VAL A 194 9.77 -4.96 -13.29
C VAL A 194 9.47 -6.12 -12.34
N GLU A 195 10.29 -7.18 -12.36
CA GLU A 195 10.20 -8.28 -11.40
C GLU A 195 10.54 -7.80 -9.98
N TYR A 196 11.57 -6.97 -9.82
CA TYR A 196 11.88 -6.32 -8.54
C TYR A 196 10.67 -5.57 -8.00
N LEU A 197 10.00 -4.77 -8.85
CA LEU A 197 8.82 -4.01 -8.46
C LEU A 197 7.65 -4.91 -8.05
N LEU A 198 7.44 -6.03 -8.76
CA LEU A 198 6.40 -7.01 -8.42
C LEU A 198 6.69 -7.74 -7.10
N LEU A 199 7.94 -8.12 -6.85
CA LEU A 199 8.34 -8.71 -5.57
C LEU A 199 8.13 -7.71 -4.43
N TRP A 200 8.50 -6.45 -4.65
CA TRP A 200 8.26 -5.38 -3.70
C TRP A 200 6.77 -5.17 -3.44
N LEU A 201 5.93 -5.13 -4.47
CA LEU A 201 4.47 -5.03 -4.33
C LEU A 201 3.89 -6.22 -3.58
N GLY A 202 4.35 -7.44 -3.86
CA GLY A 202 3.94 -8.64 -3.12
C GLY A 202 4.37 -8.61 -1.64
N LEU A 203 5.45 -7.89 -1.34
CA LEU A 203 5.98 -7.72 0.01
C LEU A 203 5.21 -6.65 0.81
N VAL A 204 4.95 -5.47 0.23
CA VAL A 204 4.32 -4.34 0.95
C VAL A 204 2.82 -4.22 0.73
N GLY A 205 2.33 -4.62 -0.45
CA GLY A 205 0.98 -4.38 -0.92
C GLY A 205 -0.11 -5.04 -0.06
N PRO A 206 0.02 -6.33 0.33
CA PRO A 206 -0.99 -6.99 1.17
C PRO A 206 -1.25 -6.27 2.50
N GLY A 207 -0.20 -5.68 3.10
CA GLY A 207 -0.31 -4.93 4.36
C GLY A 207 -1.14 -3.65 4.26
N VAL A 208 -1.45 -3.19 3.05
CA VAL A 208 -2.27 -2.00 2.81
C VAL A 208 -3.44 -2.27 1.85
N GLY A 209 -3.73 -3.54 1.57
CA GLY A 209 -4.84 -3.94 0.72
C GLY A 209 -4.61 -3.68 -0.77
N LEU A 210 -3.35 -3.55 -1.20
CA LEU A 210 -2.97 -3.45 -2.61
C LEU A 210 -2.43 -4.80 -3.09
N ALA A 211 -3.31 -5.68 -3.57
CA ALA A 211 -2.91 -6.94 -4.18
C ALA A 211 -2.61 -6.73 -5.68
N VAL A 212 -1.56 -7.39 -6.19
CA VAL A 212 -1.26 -7.40 -7.63
C VAL A 212 -2.22 -8.37 -8.33
N PRO A 213 -2.97 -7.93 -9.36
CA PRO A 213 -3.83 -8.82 -10.13
C PRO A 213 -3.03 -9.96 -10.79
N ILE A 214 -3.54 -11.19 -10.71
CA ILE A 214 -2.83 -12.39 -11.22
C ILE A 214 -2.53 -12.26 -12.71
N ALA A 215 -3.50 -11.79 -13.51
CA ALA A 215 -3.32 -11.58 -14.94
C ALA A 215 -2.16 -10.61 -15.25
N LEU A 216 -1.99 -9.56 -14.44
CA LEU A 216 -0.86 -8.62 -14.56
C LEU A 216 0.46 -9.28 -14.20
N ALA A 217 0.49 -10.03 -13.09
CA ALA A 217 1.69 -10.75 -12.68
C ALA A 217 2.12 -11.81 -13.70
N GLU A 218 1.18 -12.48 -14.36
CA GLU A 218 1.45 -13.45 -15.42
C GLU A 218 1.94 -12.78 -16.71
N ALA A 219 1.32 -11.67 -17.11
CA ALA A 219 1.71 -10.94 -18.31
C ALA A 219 3.13 -10.35 -18.20
N LEU A 220 3.53 -9.91 -17.00
CA LEU A 220 4.86 -9.34 -16.73
C LEU A 220 5.98 -10.39 -16.59
N ARG A 221 5.65 -11.68 -16.52
CA ARG A 221 6.62 -12.78 -16.46
C ARG A 221 7.00 -13.35 -17.84
N ARG A 222 6.34 -12.90 -18.90
CA ARG A 222 6.58 -13.35 -20.28
C ARG A 222 7.69 -12.55 -20.93
#